data_AF-A0A973WFD4-F1
#
_entry.id   AF-A0A973WFD4-F1
#
_cell.length_a   1.000
_cell.length_b   1.000
_cell.length_c   1.000
_cell.angle_alpha   90.00
_cell.angle_beta   90.00
_cell.angle_gamma   90.00
#
_symmetry.space_group_name_H-M   'P 1'
#
loop_
_entity.id
_entity.type
_entity.pdbx_description
1 polymer ?
#
loop_
_entity_poly.entity_id
_entity_poly.type
_entity_poly.pdbx_seq_one_letter_code
_entity_poly.pdbx_strand_id
1 'polypeptide(L)' 'IMPEEMEGFEQCFLTGTAAEVTPVSEIGPYRFEVGDITRALMEDYDAAVRPAQSNLKAATA' A
#
# COMPACT_ATOMS: atom_id res chain seq x y z
N ILE A 1 10.05 -11.77 11.12
CA ILE A 1 8.92 -11.24 11.91
C ILE A 1 8.29 -12.41 12.62
N MET A 2 8.58 -12.51 13.91
CA MET A 2 7.96 -13.40 14.86
C MET A 2 6.67 -12.75 15.39
N PRO A 3 5.66 -13.53 15.82
CA PRO A 3 4.40 -12.96 16.30
C PRO A 3 4.56 -11.93 17.42
N GLU A 4 5.47 -12.16 18.36
CA GLU A 4 5.76 -11.26 19.48
C GLU A 4 6.34 -9.89 19.05
N GLU A 5 6.91 -9.80 17.85
CA GLU A 5 7.42 -8.54 17.31
C GLU A 5 6.28 -7.66 16.77
N MET A 6 5.11 -8.23 16.47
CA MET A 6 3.99 -7.52 15.83
C MET A 6 3.36 -6.46 16.73
N GLU A 7 3.43 -6.63 18.05
CA GLU A 7 2.93 -5.64 19.03
C GLU A 7 3.74 -4.33 19.00
N GLY A 8 5.00 -4.38 18.55
CA GLY A 8 5.87 -3.22 18.44
C GLY A 8 5.72 -2.42 17.13
N PHE A 9 4.90 -2.88 16.18
CA PHE A 9 4.73 -2.20 14.90
C PHE A 9 3.57 -1.20 14.94
N GLU A 10 3.82 0.00 14.42
CA GLU A 10 2.80 1.04 14.29
C GLU A 10 1.89 0.82 13.08
N GLN A 11 2.45 0.39 11.95
CA GLN A 11 1.77 0.31 10.66
C GLN A 11 1.99 -1.06 10.00
N CYS A 12 0.97 -1.54 9.30
CA CYS A 12 1.04 -2.78 8.52
C CYS A 12 0.30 -2.61 7.19
N PHE A 13 0.86 -3.17 6.13
CA PHE A 13 0.24 -3.20 4.81
C PHE A 13 0.60 -4.49 4.09
N LEU A 14 -0.24 -4.87 3.12
CA LEU A 14 -0.02 -5.99 2.23
C LEU A 14 0.24 -5.48 0.82
N THR A 15 1.05 -6.24 0.10
CA THR A 15 1.30 -5.98 -1.32
C THR A 15 0.96 -7.18 -2.18
N GLY A 16 0.52 -6.93 -3.41
CA GLY A 16 0.35 -7.97 -4.42
C GLY A 16 -0.22 -7.41 -5.71
N THR A 17 -0.16 -8.13 -6.83
CA THR A 17 -0.64 -7.61 -8.12
C THR A 17 -2.09 -7.13 -8.06
N ALA A 18 -2.96 -7.84 -7.33
CA ALA A 18 -4.36 -7.45 -7.13
C ALA A 18 -4.60 -6.57 -5.89
N ALA A 19 -3.71 -6.65 -4.90
CA ALA A 19 -3.84 -5.93 -3.63
C ALA A 19 -3.08 -4.59 -3.60
N GLU A 20 -2.23 -4.35 -4.60
CA GLU A 20 -1.42 -3.14 -4.75
C GLU A 20 -0.60 -2.83 -3.49
N VAL A 21 -0.82 -1.67 -2.87
CA VAL A 21 -0.42 -1.38 -1.50
C VAL A 21 -1.71 -1.19 -0.71
N THR A 22 -2.07 -2.18 0.11
CA THR A 22 -3.32 -2.16 0.89
C THR A 22 -3.00 -2.08 2.39
N PRO A 23 -3.49 -1.05 3.10
CA PRO A 23 -3.32 -0.95 4.55
C PRO A 23 -4.06 -2.08 5.27
N VAL A 24 -3.47 -2.58 6.36
CA VAL A 24 -4.09 -3.57 7.24
C VAL A 24 -4.40 -2.90 8.57
N SER A 25 -5.66 -2.95 9.01
CA SER A 25 -6.06 -2.38 10.30
C SER A 25 -5.93 -3.35 11.47
N GLU A 26 -5.99 -4.66 11.23
CA GLU A 26 -5.95 -5.68 12.28
C GLU A 26 -5.45 -7.03 11.74
N ILE A 27 -4.65 -7.74 12.54
CA ILE A 27 -4.27 -9.15 12.33
C ILE A 27 -4.36 -9.86 13.67
N GLY A 28 -5.38 -10.70 13.84
CA GLY A 28 -5.62 -11.40 15.11
C GLY A 28 -5.77 -10.38 16.27
N PRO A 29 -4.94 -10.44 17.33
CA PRO A 29 -5.02 -9.49 18.43
C PRO A 29 -4.35 -8.12 18.15
N TYR A 30 -3.60 -7.99 17.04
CA TYR A 30 -2.80 -6.80 16.75
C TYR A 30 -3.57 -5.80 15.92
N ARG A 31 -3.50 -4.52 16.29
CA ARG A 31 -4.11 -3.39 15.56
C ARG A 31 -3.03 -2.45 15.06
N PHE A 32 -3.23 -1.92 13.86
CA PHE A 32 -2.25 -1.05 13.20
C PHE A 32 -2.91 0.25 12.75
N GLU A 33 -2.11 1.31 12.69
CA GLU A 33 -2.50 2.60 12.17
C GLU A 33 -2.21 2.72 10.67
N VAL A 34 -3.06 3.49 9.97
CA VAL A 34 -2.77 3.90 8.59
C VAL A 34 -2.10 5.28 8.64
N GLY A 35 -0.81 5.25 8.96
CA GLY A 35 0.03 6.44 9.10
C GLY A 35 0.68 6.90 7.78
N ASP A 36 1.56 7.89 7.90
CA ASP A 36 2.10 8.64 6.75
C ASP A 36 2.91 7.76 5.79
N ILE A 37 3.66 6.79 6.31
CA ILE A 37 4.47 5.87 5.50
C ILE A 37 3.56 5.03 4.59
N THR A 38 2.51 4.44 5.16
CA THR A 38 1.58 3.61 4.38
C THR A 38 0.87 4.44 3.32
N ARG A 39 0.46 5.68 3.64
CA ARG A 39 -0.18 6.59 2.68
C ARG A 39 0.76 6.98 1.55
N ALA A 40 2.00 7.36 1.87
CA ALA A 40 3.01 7.70 0.88
C ALA A 40 3.27 6.54 -0.08
N LEU A 41 3.41 5.31 0.43
CA LEU A 41 3.61 4.12 -0.40
C LEU A 41 2.41 3.85 -1.33
N MET A 42 1.18 4.05 -0.84
CA MET A 42 -0.02 3.93 -1.67
C MET A 42 -0.03 4.94 -2.82
N GLU A 43 0.22 6.22 -2.50
CA GLU A 43 0.22 7.31 -3.48
C GLU A 43 1.34 7.16 -4.51
N ASP A 44 2.54 6.83 -4.06
CA ASP A 44 3.71 6.63 -4.93
C ASP A 44 3.54 5.41 -5.84
N TYR A 45 2.99 4.31 -5.31
CA TYR A 45 2.69 3.13 -6.14
C TYR A 45 1.65 3.47 -7.20
N ASP A 46 0.54 4.14 -6.82
CA ASP A 46 -0.51 4.55 -7.74
C ASP A 46 0.04 5.45 -8.86
N ALA A 47 0.90 6.40 -8.51
CA ALA A 47 1.58 7.27 -9.47
C ALA A 47 2.55 6.50 -10.39
N ALA A 48 3.24 5.49 -9.88
CA ALA A 48 4.22 4.72 -10.63
C ALA A 48 3.61 3.74 -11.64
N VAL A 49 2.45 3.14 -11.33
CA VAL A 49 1.82 2.11 -12.18
C VAL A 49 0.75 2.65 -13.11
N ARG A 50 0.21 3.84 -12.83
CA ARG A 50 -0.75 4.47 -13.74
C ARG A 50 -0.06 4.96 -15.01
N PRO A 51 -0.63 4.67 -16.20
CA PRO A 51 -0.10 5.22 -17.43
C PRO A 51 -0.10 6.74 -17.37
N ALA A 52 1.01 7.37 -17.76
CA ALA A 52 1.05 8.81 -17.93
C ALA A 52 -0.10 9.24 -18.85
N GLN A 53 -0.77 10.36 -18.54
CA GLN A 53 -1.88 10.87 -19.37
C GLN A 53 -1.47 11.06 -20.85
N SER A 54 -0.17 11.30 -21.11
CA SER A 54 0.39 11.33 -22.46
C SER A 54 0.26 9.99 -23.19
N ASN A 55 0.46 8.89 -22.48
CA ASN A 55 0.45 7.53 -23.04
C ASN A 55 -0.98 7.06 -23.32
N LEU A 56 -1.96 7.51 -22.51
CA LEU A 56 -3.38 7.27 -22.75
C LEU A 56 -3.88 8.00 -24.01
N LYS A 57 -3.46 9.26 -24.22
CA LYS A 57 -3.82 10.04 -25.43
C LYS A 57 -3.26 9.44 -26.72
N ALA A 58 -2.07 8.84 -26.66
CA ALA A 58 -1.43 8.20 -27.82
C ALA A 58 -2.07 6.85 -28.20
N ALA A 59 -2.70 6.15 -27.25
CA ALA A 59 -3.32 4.84 -27.51
C ALA A 59 -4.76 4.92 -28.06
N THR A 60 -5.38 6.10 -28.02
CA THR A 60 -6.75 6.36 -28.50
C THR A 60 -6.81 7.11 -29.84
N ALA A 61 -5.65 7.36 -30.46
CA ALA A 61 -5.50 7.99 -31.77
C ALA A 61 -5.07 6.96 -32.81
#